data_AF-A0A2V9SNZ5-F1
#
_entry.id   AF-A0A2V9SNZ5-F1
#
_cell.length_a   1.000
_cell.length_b   1.000
_cell.length_c   1.000
_cell.angle_alpha   90.00
_cell.angle_beta   90.00
_cell.angle_gamma   90.00
#
_symmetry.space_group_name_H-M   'P 1'
#
loop_
_entity.id
_entity.type
_entity.pdbx_description
1 polymer ?
#
loop_
_entity_poly.entity_id
_entity_poly.type
_entity_poly.pdbx_seq_one_letter_code
_entity_poly.pdbx_strand_id
1 'polypeptide(L)'
;IGREEITKKLWDPDVFVDFDKSLNTAVNKVREALGDSATNPKYVETLAKRGYRFLGQVVWIREDPPKPDPGPPSRTVTRGLFGLIQIMYLIFYVEALFHFREIERVAGTFLPGWASFAIMAATIVTAGVGIPVRCYLLSAAAFDYELLGEKFQQLFLFILVLAEL
;
A
#
# COMPACT_ATOMS: atom_id res chain seq x y z
N ILE A 1 38.27 1.71 23.97
CA ILE A 1 37.36 0.65 24.47
C ILE A 1 38.20 -0.62 24.67
N GLY A 2 37.95 -1.36 25.76
CA GLY A 2 38.69 -2.59 26.08
C GLY A 2 38.29 -3.77 25.19
N ARG A 3 39.20 -4.72 24.90
CA ARG A 3 38.87 -5.90 24.08
C ARG A 3 37.66 -6.67 24.61
N GLU A 4 37.61 -6.90 25.91
CA GLU A 4 36.49 -7.60 26.58
C GLU A 4 35.14 -6.87 26.40
N GLU A 5 35.16 -5.54 26.41
CA GLU A 5 33.95 -4.73 26.23
C GLU A 5 33.44 -4.80 24.78
N ILE A 6 34.35 -4.85 23.80
CA ILE A 6 34.02 -5.07 22.38
C ILE A 6 33.41 -6.45 22.22
N THR A 7 34.04 -7.47 22.83
CA THR A 7 33.57 -8.85 22.75
C THR A 7 32.14 -8.99 23.28
N LYS A 8 31.86 -8.44 24.47
CA LYS A 8 30.51 -8.47 25.08
C LYS A 8 29.44 -7.73 24.26
N LYS A 9 29.81 -6.73 23.47
CA LYS A 9 28.86 -5.95 22.65
C LYS A 9 28.59 -6.59 21.29
N LEU A 10 29.54 -7.35 20.75
CA LEU A 10 29.45 -7.92 19.40
C LEU A 10 28.95 -9.36 19.38
N TRP A 11 29.25 -10.14 20.41
CA TRP A 11 28.85 -11.55 20.49
C TRP A 11 27.95 -11.77 21.69
N ASP A 12 26.90 -12.56 21.49
CA ASP A 12 26.05 -13.03 22.57
C ASP A 12 26.84 -13.91 23.56
N PRO A 13 26.43 -13.96 24.84
CA PRO A 13 27.13 -14.73 25.87
C PRO A 13 27.29 -16.22 25.53
N ASP A 14 26.40 -16.76 24.69
CA ASP A 14 26.34 -18.18 24.32
C ASP A 14 27.18 -18.53 23.07
N VAL A 15 27.89 -17.56 22.48
CA VAL A 15 28.70 -17.77 21.28
C VAL A 15 30.14 -18.12 21.65
N PHE A 16 30.52 -19.38 21.50
CA PHE A 16 31.89 -19.86 21.71
C PHE A 16 32.73 -19.71 20.43
N VAL A 17 33.46 -18.61 20.31
CA VAL A 17 34.46 -18.38 19.26
C VAL A 17 35.80 -17.98 19.86
N ASP A 18 36.89 -18.16 19.10
CA ASP A 18 38.17 -17.55 19.44
C ASP A 18 38.05 -16.03 19.29
N PHE A 19 37.72 -15.37 20.41
CA PHE A 19 37.40 -13.96 20.46
C PHE A 19 38.58 -13.07 20.05
N ASP A 20 39.81 -13.47 20.35
CA ASP A 20 40.99 -12.69 19.96
C ASP A 20 41.21 -12.74 18.45
N LYS A 21 41.08 -13.93 17.85
CA LYS A 21 41.22 -14.10 16.40
C LYS A 21 40.07 -13.45 15.64
N SER A 22 38.84 -13.62 16.12
CA SER A 22 37.65 -13.04 15.49
C SER A 22 37.66 -11.51 15.57
N LEU A 23 38.07 -10.94 16.70
CA LEU A 23 38.18 -9.49 16.89
C LEU A 23 39.26 -8.89 15.99
N ASN A 24 40.44 -9.51 15.90
CA ASN A 24 41.48 -9.07 14.97
C ASN A 24 41.01 -9.13 13.51
N THR A 25 40.27 -10.19 13.14
CA THR A 25 39.70 -10.34 11.79
C THR A 25 38.66 -9.26 11.50
N ALA A 26 37.75 -8.99 12.43
CA ALA A 26 36.75 -7.95 12.30
C ALA A 26 37.38 -6.56 12.15
N VAL A 27 38.38 -6.24 12.99
CA VAL A 27 39.10 -4.96 12.90
C VAL A 27 39.85 -4.82 11.58
N ASN A 28 40.48 -5.89 11.08
CA ASN A 28 41.15 -5.84 9.77
C ASN A 28 40.16 -5.59 8.63
N LYS A 29 38.97 -6.19 8.66
CA LYS A 29 37.91 -5.90 7.68
C LYS A 29 37.43 -4.46 7.75
N VAL A 30 37.25 -3.91 8.95
CA VAL A 30 36.89 -2.49 9.13
C VAL A 30 37.98 -1.58 8.56
N ARG A 31 39.26 -1.90 8.79
CA ARG A 31 40.38 -1.15 8.21
C ARG A 31 40.37 -1.21 6.68
N GLU A 32 40.15 -2.39 6.11
CA GLU A 32 40.06 -2.55 4.65
C GLU A 32 38.92 -1.72 4.06
N ALA A 33 37.72 -1.78 4.66
CA ALA A 33 36.56 -1.00 4.24
C ALA A 33 36.79 0.52 4.34
N LEU A 34 37.58 0.98 5.32
CA LEU A 34 37.94 2.38 5.53
C LEU A 34 39.22 2.80 4.77
N GLY A 35 39.91 1.89 4.08
CA GLY A 35 41.22 2.14 3.47
C GLY A 35 42.32 2.51 4.48
N ASP A 36 42.23 1.99 5.70
CA ASP A 36 43.13 2.28 6.83
C ASP A 36 44.27 1.27 6.97
N SER A 37 45.42 1.70 7.49
CA SER A 37 46.59 0.85 7.71
C SER A 37 46.90 0.69 9.20
N ALA A 38 47.25 -0.54 9.62
CA ALA A 38 47.68 -0.80 10.99
C ALA A 38 49.03 -0.14 11.34
N THR A 39 49.87 0.13 10.34
CA THR A 39 51.21 0.74 10.51
C THR A 39 51.15 2.27 10.53
N ASN A 40 50.11 2.86 9.93
CA ASN A 40 49.86 4.29 9.93
C ASN A 40 48.35 4.57 10.10
N PRO A 41 47.82 4.42 11.34
CA PRO A 41 46.39 4.42 11.59
C PRO A 41 45.79 5.82 11.44
N LYS A 42 44.87 5.98 10.49
CA LYS A 42 44.07 7.20 10.29
C LYS A 42 42.73 7.13 11.01
N TYR A 43 42.14 5.94 11.13
CA TYR A 43 40.79 5.77 11.68
C TYR A 43 40.76 4.83 12.89
N VAL A 44 41.52 3.73 12.88
CA VAL A 44 41.50 2.72 13.94
C VAL A 44 42.91 2.43 14.47
N GLU A 45 43.21 2.98 15.64
CA GLU A 45 44.46 2.77 16.37
C GLU A 45 44.39 1.50 17.24
N THR A 46 45.41 0.65 17.15
CA THR A 46 45.58 -0.51 18.05
C THR A 46 46.37 -0.09 19.28
N LEU A 47 45.78 -0.20 20.46
CA LEU A 47 46.47 -0.02 21.73
C LEU A 47 46.90 -1.38 22.27
N ALA A 48 48.20 -1.64 22.26
CA ALA A 48 48.78 -2.90 22.74
C ALA A 48 48.26 -3.24 24.15
N LYS A 49 47.75 -4.47 24.32
CA LYS A 49 47.18 -5.01 25.58
C LYS A 49 45.97 -4.25 26.14
N ARG A 50 45.46 -3.22 25.45
CA ARG A 50 44.32 -2.42 25.91
C ARG A 50 43.10 -2.56 25.00
N GLY A 51 43.28 -2.62 23.68
CA GLY A 51 42.18 -2.75 22.72
C GLY A 51 42.32 -1.80 21.55
N TYR A 52 41.21 -1.16 21.15
CA TYR A 52 41.16 -0.30 19.97
C TYR A 52 40.60 1.07 20.30
N ARG A 53 41.07 2.06 19.53
CA ARG A 53 40.61 3.45 19.59
C ARG A 53 40.24 3.91 18.19
N PHE A 54 39.03 4.45 18.07
CA PHE A 54 38.60 5.14 16.86
C PHE A 54 39.08 6.59 16.91
N LEU A 55 39.71 7.04 15.83
CA LEU A 55 40.29 8.38 15.65
C LEU A 55 39.47 9.26 14.70
N GLY A 56 38.55 8.66 13.92
CA GLY A 56 37.76 9.40 12.95
C GLY A 56 36.75 10.36 13.60
N GLN A 57 36.46 11.46 12.92
CA GLN A 57 35.37 12.36 13.29
C GLN A 57 34.03 11.68 12.96
N VAL A 58 33.21 11.44 13.99
CA VAL A 58 31.85 10.91 13.80
C VAL A 58 30.92 12.08 13.52
N VAL A 59 30.48 12.20 12.27
CA VAL A 59 29.40 13.11 11.89
C VAL A 59 28.12 12.28 11.82
N TRP A 60 27.16 12.62 12.67
CA TRP A 60 25.81 12.07 12.55
C TRP A 60 25.16 12.72 11.34
N ILE A 61 25.02 11.96 10.25
CA ILE A 61 24.11 12.32 9.18
C ILE A 61 22.72 12.16 9.81
N ARG A 62 22.13 13.28 10.26
CA ARG A 62 20.70 13.30 10.49
C ARG A 62 20.09 13.01 9.14
N GLU A 63 19.53 11.82 8.97
CA GLU A 63 18.42 11.70 8.04
C GLU A 63 17.44 12.77 8.46
N ASP A 64 17.21 13.74 7.59
CA ASP A 64 16.07 14.62 7.76
C ASP A 64 14.87 13.69 7.97
N PRO A 65 14.03 13.95 9.00
CA PRO A 65 12.85 13.14 9.20
C PRO A 65 12.15 13.00 7.86
N PRO A 66 11.76 11.78 7.45
CA PRO A 66 11.21 11.54 6.12
C PRO A 66 10.20 12.62 5.85
N LYS A 67 10.46 13.44 4.81
CA LYS A 67 9.62 14.58 4.45
C LYS A 67 8.19 14.05 4.49
N PRO A 68 7.30 14.63 5.33
CA PRO A 68 5.97 14.08 5.52
C PRO A 68 5.39 13.85 4.14
N ASP A 69 5.15 12.59 3.80
CA ASP A 69 4.52 12.23 2.54
C ASP A 69 3.30 13.14 2.43
N PRO A 70 3.14 13.97 1.38
CA PRO A 70 1.96 14.81 1.26
C PRO A 70 0.76 13.90 1.48
N GLY A 71 0.11 14.09 2.64
CA GLY A 71 -0.89 13.16 3.11
C GLY A 71 -1.90 12.90 2.00
N PRO A 72 -2.47 11.69 1.93
CA PRO A 72 -3.34 11.32 0.82
C PRO A 72 -4.36 12.45 0.55
N PRO A 73 -4.58 12.81 -0.72
CA PRO A 73 -5.43 13.96 -1.09
C PRO A 73 -6.75 13.89 -0.33
N SER A 74 -7.27 15.04 0.10
CA SER A 74 -8.41 15.18 1.02
C SER A 74 -9.51 14.16 0.69
N ARG A 75 -9.54 13.06 1.44
CA ARG A 75 -10.35 11.86 1.16
C ARG A 75 -11.84 12.22 1.14
N THR A 76 -12.21 13.32 1.78
CA THR A 76 -13.54 13.92 1.84
C THR A 76 -14.09 14.33 0.47
N VAL A 77 -13.29 14.95 -0.41
CA VAL A 77 -13.77 15.43 -1.71
C VAL A 77 -14.03 14.27 -2.65
N THR A 78 -13.09 13.32 -2.71
CA THR A 78 -13.25 12.09 -3.51
C THR A 78 -14.44 11.27 -3.04
N ARG A 79 -14.67 11.18 -1.72
CA ARG A 79 -15.86 10.53 -1.14
C ARG A 79 -17.16 11.23 -1.50
N GLY A 80 -17.20 12.55 -1.38
CA GLY A 80 -18.38 13.35 -1.72
C GLY A 80 -18.76 13.20 -3.18
N LEU A 81 -17.78 13.29 -4.08
CA LEU A 81 -18.00 13.12 -5.52
C LEU A 81 -18.45 11.70 -5.88
N PHE A 82 -17.79 10.67 -5.31
CA PHE A 82 -18.17 9.28 -5.52
C PHE A 82 -19.60 9.01 -5.02
N GLY A 83 -19.95 9.50 -3.82
CA GLY A 83 -21.29 9.38 -3.26
C GLY A 83 -22.35 10.03 -4.14
N LEU A 84 -22.10 11.26 -4.62
CA LEU A 84 -22.98 11.99 -5.53
C LEU A 84 -23.26 11.20 -6.82
N ILE A 85 -22.22 10.65 -7.44
CA ILE A 85 -22.36 9.84 -8.65
C ILE A 85 -23.22 8.60 -8.37
N GLN A 86 -22.97 7.89 -7.26
CA GLN A 86 -23.75 6.70 -6.93
C GLN A 86 -25.22 7.01 -6.62
N ILE A 87 -25.50 8.12 -5.93
CA ILE A 87 -26.87 8.58 -5.67
C ILE A 87 -27.59 8.89 -6.97
N MET A 88 -26.94 9.61 -7.90
CA MET A 88 -27.50 9.89 -9.22
C MET A 88 -27.88 8.60 -9.96
N TYR A 89 -26.99 7.61 -9.96
CA TYR A 89 -27.27 6.31 -10.58
C TYR A 89 -28.40 5.54 -9.87
N LEU A 90 -28.45 5.58 -8.54
CA LEU A 90 -29.52 4.93 -7.78
C LEU A 90 -30.89 5.54 -8.12
N ILE A 91 -30.97 6.87 -8.18
CA ILE A 91 -32.18 7.58 -8.60
C ILE A 91 -32.56 7.17 -10.03
N PHE A 92 -31.61 7.13 -10.96
CA PHE A 92 -31.87 6.68 -12.33
C PHE A 92 -32.44 5.25 -12.40
N TYR A 93 -31.89 4.30 -11.62
CA TYR A 93 -32.44 2.93 -11.59
C TYR A 93 -33.84 2.89 -10.97
N VAL A 94 -34.08 3.66 -9.91
CA VAL A 94 -35.39 3.76 -9.27
C VAL A 94 -36.41 4.36 -10.23
N GLU A 95 -36.06 5.46 -10.92
CA GLU A 95 -36.88 6.08 -11.96
C GLU A 95 -37.18 5.11 -13.12
N ALA A 96 -36.18 4.35 -13.59
CA ALA A 96 -36.36 3.34 -14.64
C ALA A 96 -37.34 2.22 -14.21
N LEU A 97 -37.31 1.82 -12.94
CA LEU A 97 -38.25 0.85 -12.35
C LEU A 97 -39.65 1.43 -12.21
N PHE A 98 -39.79 2.71 -11.83
CA PHE A 98 -41.09 3.38 -11.71
C PHE A 98 -41.74 3.65 -13.08
N HIS A 99 -40.95 4.04 -14.07
CA HIS A 99 -41.41 4.30 -15.44
C HIS A 99 -41.40 3.04 -16.32
N PHE A 100 -41.25 1.86 -15.73
CA PHE A 100 -41.21 0.57 -16.42
C PHE A 100 -42.41 0.34 -17.35
N ARG A 101 -43.61 0.77 -16.92
CA ARG A 101 -44.85 0.73 -17.75
C ARG A 101 -44.82 1.68 -18.95
N GLU A 102 -44.07 2.76 -18.88
CA GLU A 102 -43.94 3.73 -19.97
C GLU A 102 -42.89 3.26 -20.99
N ILE A 103 -41.79 2.67 -20.50
CA ILE A 103 -40.78 2.00 -21.33
C ILE A 103 -41.42 0.88 -22.16
N GLU A 104 -42.27 0.05 -21.55
CA GLU A 104 -43.02 -1.01 -22.25
C GLU A 104 -43.94 -0.43 -23.35
N ARG A 105 -44.60 0.70 -23.07
CA ARG A 105 -45.52 1.34 -24.02
C ARG A 105 -44.81 1.91 -25.24
N VAL A 106 -43.65 2.55 -25.04
CA VAL A 106 -42.84 3.11 -26.13
C VAL A 106 -42.12 2.01 -26.89
N ALA A 107 -41.53 1.03 -26.20
CA ALA A 107 -40.85 -0.11 -26.82
C ALA A 107 -41.82 -0.96 -27.65
N GLY A 108 -43.02 -1.25 -27.15
CA GLY A 108 -44.04 -1.99 -27.88
C GLY A 108 -44.62 -1.25 -29.10
N THR A 109 -44.43 0.07 -29.18
CA THR A 109 -44.85 0.88 -30.35
C THR A 109 -43.83 0.84 -31.48
N PHE A 110 -42.53 0.74 -31.16
CA PHE A 110 -41.44 0.84 -32.14
C PHE A 110 -40.72 -0.48 -32.43
N LEU A 111 -40.81 -1.50 -31.56
CA LEU A 111 -40.04 -2.74 -31.67
C LEU A 111 -40.95 -3.99 -31.66
N PRO A 112 -40.53 -5.10 -32.33
CA PRO A 112 -41.24 -6.37 -32.26
C PRO A 112 -41.31 -6.88 -30.81
N GLY A 113 -42.42 -7.54 -30.43
CA GLY A 113 -42.69 -7.91 -29.03
C GLY A 113 -41.58 -8.72 -28.32
N TRP A 114 -40.82 -9.53 -29.05
CA TRP A 114 -39.68 -10.27 -28.49
C TRP A 114 -38.52 -9.34 -28.05
N ALA A 115 -38.31 -8.22 -28.74
CA ALA A 115 -37.29 -7.23 -28.42
C ALA A 115 -37.72 -6.35 -27.22
N SER A 116 -39.02 -6.04 -27.09
CA SER A 116 -39.56 -5.37 -25.89
C SER A 116 -39.33 -6.21 -24.64
N PHE A 117 -39.61 -7.51 -24.72
CA PHE A 117 -39.35 -8.44 -23.61
C PHE A 117 -37.86 -8.53 -23.25
N ALA A 118 -36.98 -8.56 -24.26
CA ALA A 118 -35.52 -8.59 -24.05
C ALA A 118 -35.01 -7.32 -23.32
N ILE A 119 -35.47 -6.13 -23.72
CA ILE A 119 -35.08 -4.86 -23.08
C ILE A 119 -35.57 -4.80 -21.62
N MET A 120 -36.79 -5.27 -21.36
CA MET A 120 -37.33 -5.33 -20.00
C MET A 120 -36.54 -6.29 -19.12
N ALA A 121 -36.25 -7.49 -19.62
CA ALA A 121 -35.45 -8.48 -18.91
C ALA A 121 -34.04 -7.94 -18.61
N ALA A 122 -33.38 -7.31 -19.59
CA ALA A 122 -32.08 -6.68 -19.41
C ALA A 122 -32.14 -5.58 -18.34
N THR A 123 -33.12 -4.68 -18.40
CA THR A 123 -33.29 -3.59 -17.42
C THR A 123 -33.46 -4.12 -15.99
N ILE A 124 -34.28 -5.16 -15.81
CA ILE A 124 -34.51 -5.78 -14.49
C ILE A 124 -33.24 -6.46 -13.98
N VAL A 125 -32.53 -7.20 -14.83
CA VAL A 125 -31.30 -7.90 -14.47
C VAL A 125 -30.21 -6.89 -14.09
N THR A 126 -30.01 -5.85 -14.90
CA THR A 126 -29.01 -4.80 -14.63
C THR A 126 -29.34 -4.01 -13.38
N ALA A 127 -30.62 -3.70 -13.12
CA ALA A 127 -31.04 -3.04 -11.87
C ALA A 127 -30.87 -3.97 -10.65
N GLY A 128 -31.26 -5.24 -10.78
CA GLY A 128 -31.18 -6.24 -9.71
C GLY A 128 -29.75 -6.54 -9.26
N VAL A 129 -28.79 -6.55 -10.19
CA VAL A 129 -27.37 -6.73 -9.88
C VAL A 129 -26.70 -5.39 -9.53
N GLY A 130 -27.06 -4.30 -10.21
CA GLY A 130 -26.42 -2.99 -10.06
C GLY A 130 -26.72 -2.30 -8.73
N ILE A 131 -27.94 -2.41 -8.20
CA ILE A 131 -28.35 -1.75 -6.95
C ILE A 131 -27.55 -2.28 -5.74
N PRO A 132 -27.46 -3.61 -5.48
CA PRO A 132 -26.68 -4.13 -4.36
C PRO A 132 -25.19 -3.80 -4.45
N VAL A 133 -24.59 -3.90 -5.64
CA VAL A 133 -23.17 -3.60 -5.88
C VAL A 133 -22.85 -2.14 -5.53
N ARG A 134 -23.68 -1.20 -6.01
CA ARG A 134 -23.47 0.22 -5.75
C ARG A 134 -23.71 0.60 -4.29
N CYS A 135 -24.71 0.01 -3.63
CA CYS A 135 -24.93 0.16 -2.19
C CYS A 135 -23.76 -0.38 -1.35
N TYR A 136 -23.17 -1.51 -1.77
CA TYR A 136 -21.97 -2.08 -1.16
C TYR A 136 -20.77 -1.13 -1.30
N LEU A 137 -20.55 -0.59 -2.50
CA LEU A 137 -19.47 0.36 -2.75
C LEU A 137 -19.64 1.67 -1.98
N LEU A 138 -20.87 2.19 -1.87
CA LEU A 138 -21.19 3.36 -1.05
C LEU A 138 -20.86 3.12 0.43
N SER A 139 -21.29 1.98 0.96
CA SER A 139 -21.00 1.58 2.34
C SER A 139 -19.50 1.44 2.57
N ALA A 140 -18.80 0.75 1.67
CA ALA A 140 -17.37 0.51 1.79
C ALA A 140 -16.54 1.80 1.69
N ALA A 141 -16.97 2.76 0.86
CA ALA A 141 -16.37 4.10 0.79
C ALA A 141 -16.61 4.95 2.05
N ALA A 142 -17.77 4.77 2.70
CA ALA A 142 -18.14 5.47 3.94
C ALA A 142 -17.39 4.92 5.18
N PHE A 143 -17.14 3.62 5.24
CA PHE A 143 -16.51 2.94 6.38
C PHE A 143 -14.97 2.85 6.32
N ASP A 144 -14.32 3.56 5.39
CA ASP A 144 -12.86 3.71 5.37
C ASP A 144 -12.08 2.38 5.32
N TYR A 145 -12.63 1.39 4.60
CA TYR A 145 -12.05 0.05 4.52
C TYR A 145 -10.73 0.07 3.71
N GLU A 146 -9.57 0.00 4.37
CA GLU A 146 -8.24 0.04 3.73
C GLU A 146 -7.99 -1.12 2.76
N LEU A 147 -8.60 -2.30 3.01
CA LEU A 147 -8.53 -3.46 2.12
C LEU A 147 -9.40 -3.33 0.85
N LEU A 148 -10.17 -2.25 0.72
CA LEU A 148 -11.04 -2.05 -0.43
C LEU A 148 -10.26 -1.70 -1.69
N GLY A 149 -9.10 -1.05 -1.60
CA GLY A 149 -8.34 -0.61 -2.77
C GLY A 149 -7.97 -1.76 -3.71
N GLU A 150 -7.37 -2.83 -3.17
CA GLU A 150 -6.98 -4.00 -3.97
C GLU A 150 -8.20 -4.79 -4.48
N LYS A 151 -9.19 -5.03 -3.63
CA LYS A 151 -10.38 -5.79 -4.02
C LYS A 151 -11.27 -5.02 -4.99
N PHE A 152 -11.32 -3.70 -4.89
CA PHE A 152 -12.05 -2.83 -5.80
C PHE A 152 -11.45 -2.87 -7.20
N GLN A 153 -10.12 -2.88 -7.35
CA GLN A 153 -9.50 -3.00 -8.68
C GLN A 153 -9.85 -4.33 -9.37
N GLN A 154 -9.88 -5.43 -8.61
CA GLN A 154 -10.29 -6.73 -9.14
C GLN A 154 -11.79 -6.78 -9.49
N LEU A 155 -12.64 -6.22 -8.61
CA LEU A 155 -14.08 -6.15 -8.84
C LEU A 155 -14.46 -5.17 -9.95
N PHE A 156 -13.71 -4.09 -10.12
CA PHE A 156 -13.96 -3.05 -11.13
C PHE A 156 -13.89 -3.63 -12.55
N LEU A 157 -12.89 -4.44 -12.85
CA LEU A 157 -12.78 -5.12 -14.15
C LEU A 157 -14.01 -6.01 -14.42
N PHE A 158 -14.50 -6.69 -13.39
CA PHE A 158 -15.67 -7.56 -13.52
C PHE A 158 -16.97 -6.76 -13.70
N ILE A 159 -17.13 -5.68 -12.93
CA ILE A 159 -18.29 -4.76 -13.02
C ILE A 159 -18.30 -4.04 -14.37
N LEU A 160 -17.13 -3.65 -14.89
CA LEU A 160 -17.03 -2.96 -16.17
C LEU A 160 -17.47 -3.86 -17.33
N VAL A 161 -17.04 -5.13 -17.33
CA VAL A 161 -17.50 -6.12 -18.31
C VAL A 161 -19.00 -6.40 -18.18
N LEU A 162 -19.53 -6.45 -16.95
CA LEU A 162 -20.97 -6.62 -16.71
C LEU A 162 -21.80 -5.40 -17.11
N ALA A 163 -21.22 -4.20 -17.07
CA ALA A 163 -21.88 -2.95 -17.44
C ALA A 163 -21.83 -2.67 -18.96
N GLU A 164 -20.89 -3.29 -19.68
CA GLU A 164 -20.80 -3.24 -21.14
C GLU A 164 -21.67 -4.29 -21.86
N LEU A 165 -22.20 -5.28 -21.13
CA LEU A 165 -23.03 -6.37 -21.65
C LEU A 165 -24.54 -6.03 -21.59
#